data_AF-A0A7C7DYT2-F1
#
_entry.id   AF-A0A7C7DYT2-F1
#
_cell.length_a   1.000
_cell.length_b   1.000
_cell.length_c   1.000
_cell.angle_alpha   90.00
_cell.angle_beta   90.00
_cell.angle_gamma   90.00
#
_symmetry.space_group_name_H-M   'P 1'
#
loop_
_entity.id
_entity.type
_entity.pdbx_description
1 polymer ?
#
loop_
_entity_poly.entity_id
_entity_poly.type
_entity_poly.pdbx_seq_one_letter_code
_entity_poly.pdbx_strand_id
1 'polypeptide(L)'
;MAKEEKKAISDQAKDAIIDVRNELIVQTANMYIMVRKVLLSSLGAIALTVDEANELLARLVERGEVAEADLQKMINELRSQRERSEAEAAKTRSELAKKASTTLEDSVETILTRLNVPNKSDIEDLSRKIGQLNEKVSALNHQQKISGR
;
A
#
# COMPACT_ATOMS: atom_id res chain seq x y z
N MET A 1 -20.65 -44.80 -11.13
CA MET A 1 -19.44 -44.82 -11.97
C MET A 1 -19.23 -43.47 -12.69
N ALA A 2 -19.98 -43.10 -13.73
CA ALA A 2 -19.74 -41.83 -14.47
C ALA A 2 -19.88 -40.51 -13.66
N LYS A 3 -20.62 -40.51 -12.56
CA LYS A 3 -20.83 -39.32 -11.69
C LYS A 3 -19.71 -39.14 -10.66
N GLU A 4 -19.00 -40.20 -10.30
CA GLU A 4 -17.84 -40.17 -9.40
C GLU A 4 -16.57 -39.77 -10.14
N GLU A 5 -16.37 -40.27 -11.37
CA GLU A 5 -15.24 -39.86 -12.21
C GLU A 5 -15.26 -38.36 -12.53
N LYS A 6 -16.43 -37.79 -12.86
CA LYS A 6 -16.54 -36.33 -13.08
C LYS A 6 -16.25 -35.51 -11.82
N LYS A 7 -16.54 -36.05 -10.63
CA LYS A 7 -16.29 -35.38 -9.36
C LYS A 7 -14.80 -35.42 -9.01
N ALA A 8 -14.15 -36.58 -9.20
CA ALA A 8 -12.71 -36.75 -9.03
C ALA A 8 -11.89 -35.83 -9.97
N ILE A 9 -12.30 -35.71 -11.24
CA ILE A 9 -11.64 -34.82 -12.21
C ILE A 9 -11.83 -33.34 -11.84
N SER A 10 -13.01 -32.97 -11.31
CA SER A 10 -13.27 -31.61 -10.86
C SER A 10 -12.46 -31.22 -9.62
N ASP A 11 -12.24 -32.15 -8.70
CA ASP A 11 -11.47 -31.89 -7.48
C ASP A 11 -9.96 -31.88 -7.77
N GLN A 12 -9.47 -32.76 -8.65
CA GLN A 12 -8.10 -32.72 -9.16
C GLN A 12 -7.77 -31.41 -9.90
N ALA A 13 -8.73 -30.86 -10.65
CA ALA A 13 -8.57 -29.57 -11.31
C ALA A 13 -8.54 -28.40 -10.30
N LYS A 14 -9.31 -28.46 -9.21
CA LYS A 14 -9.28 -27.44 -8.15
C LYS A 14 -7.95 -27.48 -7.39
N ASP A 15 -7.46 -28.66 -7.07
CA ASP A 15 -6.18 -28.82 -6.35
C ASP A 15 -5.00 -28.33 -7.20
N ALA A 16 -4.97 -28.64 -8.49
CA ALA A 16 -3.95 -28.12 -9.40
C ALA A 16 -3.96 -26.58 -9.50
N ILE A 17 -5.14 -25.96 -9.49
CA ILE A 17 -5.28 -24.49 -9.50
C ILE A 17 -4.81 -23.89 -8.17
N ILE A 18 -5.11 -24.55 -7.05
CA ILE A 18 -4.68 -24.14 -5.71
C ILE A 18 -3.15 -24.22 -5.59
N ASP A 19 -2.53 -25.28 -6.09
CA ASP A 19 -1.08 -25.47 -6.07
C ASP A 19 -0.36 -24.44 -6.94
N VAL A 20 -0.83 -24.20 -8.17
CA VAL A 20 -0.27 -23.15 -9.05
C VAL A 20 -0.37 -21.78 -8.39
N ARG A 21 -1.51 -21.46 -7.74
CA ARG A 21 -1.67 -20.20 -7.02
C ARG A 21 -0.74 -20.13 -5.80
N ASN A 22 -0.62 -21.19 -5.03
CA ASN A 22 0.26 -21.24 -3.86
C ASN A 22 1.73 -21.10 -4.27
N GLU A 23 2.16 -21.78 -5.32
CA GLU A 23 3.50 -21.68 -5.88
C GLU A 23 3.79 -20.27 -6.40
N LEU A 24 2.83 -19.64 -7.11
CA LEU A 24 2.95 -18.24 -7.53
C LEU A 24 3.02 -17.27 -6.34
N ILE A 25 2.26 -17.49 -5.27
CA ILE A 25 2.33 -16.68 -4.04
C ILE A 25 3.70 -16.83 -3.37
N VAL A 26 4.23 -18.05 -3.30
CA VAL A 26 5.55 -18.32 -2.70
C VAL A 26 6.67 -17.72 -3.57
N GLN A 27 6.57 -17.86 -4.88
CA GLN A 27 7.57 -17.35 -5.83
C GLN A 27 7.59 -15.83 -5.84
N THR A 28 6.43 -15.18 -5.79
CA THR A 28 6.32 -13.71 -5.66
C THR A 28 6.82 -13.22 -4.30
N ALA A 29 6.54 -13.94 -3.20
CA ALA A 29 7.08 -13.63 -1.88
C ALA A 29 8.62 -13.72 -1.86
N ASN A 30 9.19 -14.77 -2.45
CA ASN A 30 10.64 -14.94 -2.55
C ASN A 30 11.29 -13.86 -3.41
N MET A 31 10.66 -13.48 -4.54
CA MET A 31 11.14 -12.42 -5.41
C MET A 31 11.10 -11.05 -4.70
N TYR A 32 10.04 -10.77 -3.95
CA TYR A 32 9.93 -9.56 -3.11
C TYR A 32 11.05 -9.50 -2.06
N ILE A 33 11.31 -10.60 -1.35
CA ILE A 33 12.40 -10.66 -0.36
C ILE A 33 13.76 -10.41 -1.01
N MET A 34 13.99 -10.97 -2.20
CA MET A 34 15.23 -10.78 -2.95
C MET A 34 15.44 -9.33 -3.37
N VAL A 35 14.44 -8.70 -3.97
CA VAL A 35 14.48 -7.28 -4.35
C VAL A 35 14.70 -6.40 -3.12
N ARG A 36 14.00 -6.67 -2.02
CA ARG A 36 14.18 -5.95 -0.75
C ARG A 36 15.62 -6.06 -0.24
N LYS A 37 16.22 -7.25 -0.28
CA LYS A 37 17.63 -7.46 0.13
C LYS A 37 18.60 -6.70 -0.76
N VAL A 38 18.41 -6.71 -2.08
CA VAL A 38 19.25 -5.97 -3.03
C VAL A 38 19.17 -4.47 -2.77
N LEU A 39 17.96 -3.93 -2.59
CA LEU A 39 17.76 -2.52 -2.28
C LEU A 39 18.42 -2.13 -0.95
N LEU A 40 18.20 -2.91 0.11
CA LEU A 40 18.84 -2.68 1.41
C LEU A 40 20.37 -2.72 1.31
N SER A 41 20.93 -3.70 0.60
CA SER A 41 22.38 -3.79 0.37
C SER A 41 22.92 -2.62 -0.44
N SER A 42 22.15 -2.12 -1.42
CA SER A 42 22.53 -0.96 -2.23
C SER A 42 22.55 0.34 -1.42
N LEU A 43 21.73 0.40 -0.37
CA LEU A 43 21.70 1.48 0.62
C LEU A 43 22.73 1.28 1.75
N GLY A 44 23.58 0.26 1.67
CA GLY A 44 24.60 -0.05 2.67
C GLY A 44 24.09 -0.77 3.93
N ALA A 45 22.83 -1.23 3.94
CA ALA A 45 22.31 -2.02 5.05
C ALA A 45 22.77 -3.48 4.91
N ILE A 46 23.69 -3.89 5.79
CA ILE A 46 24.05 -5.30 5.95
C ILE A 46 22.86 -6.00 6.63
N ALA A 47 22.29 -7.00 5.97
CA ALA A 47 21.20 -7.81 6.53
C ALA A 47 21.75 -8.81 7.55
N LEU A 48 22.40 -8.33 8.61
CA LEU A 48 22.81 -9.15 9.76
C LEU A 48 21.60 -9.37 10.66
N THR A 49 21.31 -10.64 10.93
CA THR A 49 20.32 -11.00 11.95
C THR A 49 20.89 -10.76 13.35
N VAL A 50 20.00 -10.61 14.36
CA VAL A 50 20.45 -10.42 15.75
C VAL A 50 21.20 -11.65 16.25
N ASP A 51 20.79 -12.84 15.81
CA ASP A 51 21.40 -14.10 16.23
C ASP A 51 22.81 -14.27 15.65
N GLU A 52 23.02 -13.96 14.37
CA GLU A 52 24.36 -13.95 13.76
C GLU A 52 25.27 -12.89 14.38
N ALA A 53 24.73 -11.72 14.72
CA ALA A 53 25.49 -10.69 15.42
C ALA A 53 25.89 -11.17 16.83
N ASN A 54 25.00 -11.84 17.55
CA ASN A 54 25.29 -12.41 18.87
C ASN A 54 26.39 -13.46 18.81
N GLU A 55 26.38 -14.34 17.80
CA GLU A 55 27.41 -15.37 17.63
C GLU A 55 28.79 -14.78 17.33
N LEU A 56 28.85 -13.75 16.47
CA LEU A 56 30.10 -13.06 16.16
C LEU A 56 30.68 -12.35 17.39
N LEU A 57 29.83 -11.67 18.16
CA LEU A 57 30.27 -10.99 19.36
C LEU A 57 30.67 -11.98 20.48
N ALA A 58 29.99 -13.12 20.60
CA ALA A 58 30.38 -14.19 21.52
C ALA A 58 31.77 -14.75 21.19
N ARG A 59 32.09 -14.93 19.90
CA ARG A 59 33.43 -15.34 19.46
C ARG A 59 34.51 -14.29 19.77
N LEU A 60 34.16 -13.00 19.80
CA LEU A 60 35.10 -11.93 20.21
C LEU A 60 35.39 -11.96 21.72
N VAL A 61 34.40 -12.31 22.53
CA VAL A 61 34.58 -12.53 23.97
C VAL A 61 35.45 -13.77 24.23
N GLU A 62 35.18 -14.87 23.52
CA GLU A 62 35.92 -16.12 23.66
C GLU A 62 37.41 -15.98 23.27
N ARG A 63 37.71 -15.07 22.33
CA ARG A 63 39.08 -14.69 21.94
C ARG A 63 39.72 -13.64 22.85
N GLY A 64 39.00 -13.13 23.83
CA GLY A 64 39.46 -12.11 24.79
C GLY A 64 39.60 -10.70 24.19
N GLU A 65 39.04 -10.44 23.01
CA GLU A 65 39.03 -9.11 22.39
C GLU A 65 38.00 -8.17 23.04
N VAL A 66 36.95 -8.71 23.67
CA VAL A 66 35.85 -7.95 24.29
C VAL A 66 35.46 -8.59 25.63
N ALA A 67 35.11 -7.78 26.63
CA ALA A 67 34.59 -8.28 27.90
C ALA A 67 33.09 -8.63 27.82
N GLU A 68 32.62 -9.62 28.59
CA GLU A 68 31.19 -10.00 28.65
C GLU A 68 30.26 -8.82 28.97
N ALA A 69 30.71 -7.88 29.81
CA ALA A 69 29.94 -6.69 30.15
C ALA A 69 29.76 -5.72 28.96
N ASP A 70 30.75 -5.62 28.08
CA ASP A 70 30.70 -4.78 26.89
C ASP A 70 29.85 -5.43 25.80
N LEU A 71 29.87 -6.76 25.69
CA LEU A 71 28.94 -7.53 24.86
C LEU A 71 27.47 -7.21 25.21
N GLN A 72 27.12 -7.29 26.50
CA GLN A 72 25.75 -7.00 26.95
C GLN A 72 25.33 -5.56 26.65
N LYS A 73 26.24 -4.59 26.76
CA LYS A 73 25.96 -3.21 26.35
C LYS A 73 25.69 -3.11 24.85
N MET A 74 26.56 -3.68 24.01
CA MET A 74 26.39 -3.63 22.55
C MET A 74 25.06 -4.26 22.09
N ILE A 75 24.65 -5.38 22.69
CA ILE A 75 23.36 -6.02 22.39
C ILE A 75 22.19 -5.11 22.77
N ASN A 76 22.23 -4.51 23.96
CA ASN A 76 21.18 -3.58 24.41
C ASN A 76 21.11 -2.33 23.52
N GLU A 77 22.27 -1.84 23.08
CA GLU A 77 22.38 -0.65 22.24
C GLU A 77 21.83 -0.92 20.84
N LEU A 78 22.18 -2.07 20.23
CA LEU A 78 21.60 -2.53 18.95
C LEU A 78 20.09 -2.68 19.03
N ARG A 79 19.57 -3.25 20.12
CA ARG A 79 18.13 -3.41 20.32
C ARG A 79 17.44 -2.05 20.44
N SER A 80 17.99 -1.13 21.23
CA SER A 80 17.46 0.22 21.37
C SER A 80 17.51 1.01 20.06
N GLN A 81 18.55 0.81 19.25
CA GLN A 81 18.71 1.45 17.95
C GLN A 81 17.69 0.92 16.94
N ARG A 82 17.39 -0.39 16.95
CA ARG A 82 16.28 -0.96 16.18
C ARG A 82 14.95 -0.37 16.57
N GLU A 83 14.63 -0.32 17.87
CA GLU A 83 13.36 0.24 18.36
C GLU A 83 13.19 1.71 17.94
N ARG A 84 14.25 2.52 18.01
CA ARG A 84 14.25 3.91 17.52
C ARG A 84 14.10 4.02 16.01
N SER A 85 14.84 3.20 15.26
CA SER A 85 14.81 3.20 13.80
C SER A 85 13.45 2.74 13.26
N GLU A 86 12.80 1.77 13.91
CA GLU A 86 11.43 1.35 13.58
C GLU A 86 10.40 2.47 13.85
N ALA A 87 10.53 3.17 14.98
CA ALA A 87 9.66 4.30 15.30
C ALA A 87 9.83 5.47 14.32
N GLU A 88 11.07 5.80 13.93
CA GLU A 88 11.34 6.80 12.90
C GLU A 88 10.83 6.34 11.54
N ALA A 89 11.13 5.11 11.12
CA ALA A 89 10.67 4.55 9.85
C ALA A 89 9.14 4.52 9.75
N ALA A 90 8.42 4.26 10.84
CA ALA A 90 6.97 4.34 10.88
C ALA A 90 6.46 5.77 10.61
N LYS A 91 7.11 6.79 11.19
CA LYS A 91 6.79 8.19 10.90
C LYS A 91 7.13 8.56 9.46
N THR A 92 8.31 8.19 8.96
CA THR A 92 8.72 8.50 7.58
C THR A 92 7.81 7.81 6.57
N ARG A 93 7.38 6.57 6.83
CA ARG A 93 6.40 5.85 5.99
C ARG A 93 5.05 6.55 5.95
N SER A 94 4.55 7.01 7.09
CA SER A 94 3.28 7.75 7.15
C SER A 94 3.34 9.05 6.34
N GLU A 95 4.43 9.80 6.48
CA GLU A 95 4.65 11.04 5.72
C GLU A 95 4.84 10.78 4.22
N LEU A 96 5.60 9.74 3.84
CA LEU A 96 5.72 9.34 2.43
C LEU A 96 4.39 8.88 1.85
N ALA A 97 3.60 8.09 2.60
CA ALA A 97 2.30 7.61 2.16
C ALA A 97 1.35 8.78 1.90
N LYS A 98 1.28 9.75 2.83
CA LYS A 98 0.47 10.96 2.63
C LYS A 98 0.90 11.74 1.39
N LYS A 99 2.20 12.01 1.23
CA LYS A 99 2.72 12.71 0.05
C LYS A 99 2.43 11.96 -1.24
N ALA A 100 2.60 10.64 -1.26
CA ALA A 100 2.30 9.82 -2.42
C ALA A 100 0.80 9.87 -2.77
N SER A 101 -0.09 9.81 -1.79
CA SER A 101 -1.54 9.93 -1.99
C SER A 101 -1.91 11.29 -2.60
N THR A 102 -1.40 12.39 -2.06
CA THR A 102 -1.68 13.73 -2.61
C THR A 102 -1.15 13.88 -4.04
N THR A 103 0.07 13.40 -4.31
CA THR A 103 0.65 13.48 -5.66
C THR A 103 -0.15 12.64 -6.67
N LEU A 104 -0.69 11.50 -6.23
CA LEU A 104 -1.54 10.65 -7.04
C LEU A 104 -2.90 11.30 -7.30
N GLU A 105 -3.52 11.91 -6.29
CA GLU A 105 -4.76 12.68 -6.41
C GLU A 105 -4.61 13.80 -7.44
N ASP A 106 -3.55 14.62 -7.34
CA ASP A 106 -3.26 15.71 -8.28
C ASP A 106 -3.06 15.20 -9.72
N SER A 107 -2.40 14.05 -9.86
CA SER A 107 -2.16 13.42 -11.15
C SER A 107 -3.46 12.91 -11.78
N VAL A 108 -4.33 12.30 -10.98
CA VAL A 108 -5.66 11.82 -11.41
C VAL A 108 -6.54 13.01 -11.80
N GLU A 109 -6.56 14.07 -11.01
CA GLU A 109 -7.31 15.29 -11.31
C GLU A 109 -6.86 15.90 -12.65
N THR A 110 -5.54 16.03 -12.86
CA THR A 110 -4.96 16.53 -14.11
C THR A 110 -5.39 15.70 -15.33
N ILE A 111 -5.41 14.37 -15.21
CA ILE A 111 -5.84 13.47 -16.29
C ILE A 111 -7.34 13.63 -16.56
N LEU A 112 -8.17 13.69 -15.52
CA LEU A 112 -9.62 13.84 -15.65
C LEU A 112 -9.99 15.16 -16.34
N THR A 113 -9.30 16.26 -16.02
CA THR A 113 -9.46 17.54 -16.71
C THR A 113 -9.09 17.44 -18.19
N ARG A 114 -7.98 16.75 -18.54
CA ARG A 114 -7.56 16.55 -19.94
C ARG A 114 -8.51 15.66 -20.74
N LEU A 115 -9.19 14.73 -20.09
CA LEU A 115 -10.21 13.87 -20.70
C LEU A 115 -11.59 14.53 -20.73
N ASN A 116 -11.70 15.82 -20.37
CA ASN A 116 -12.94 16.59 -20.40
C ASN A 116 -14.05 15.98 -19.53
N VAL A 117 -13.67 15.20 -18.50
CA VAL A 117 -14.59 14.57 -17.56
C VAL A 117 -14.96 15.61 -16.50
N PRO A 118 -16.24 16.00 -16.36
CA PRO A 118 -16.66 16.98 -15.36
C PRO A 118 -16.39 16.48 -13.95
N ASN A 119 -15.85 17.34 -13.09
CA ASN A 119 -15.65 17.01 -11.69
C ASN A 119 -16.97 17.12 -10.90
N LYS A 120 -16.98 16.62 -9.65
CA LYS A 120 -18.19 16.63 -8.82
C LYS A 120 -18.71 18.04 -8.54
N SER A 121 -17.83 19.03 -8.33
CA SER A 121 -18.22 20.43 -8.11
C SER A 121 -18.90 21.05 -9.32
N ASP A 122 -18.42 20.75 -10.52
CA ASP A 122 -19.01 21.24 -11.77
C ASP A 122 -20.44 20.70 -11.94
N ILE A 123 -20.66 19.43 -11.60
CA ILE A 123 -21.99 18.81 -11.62
C ILE A 123 -22.93 19.48 -10.62
N GLU A 124 -22.46 19.77 -9.41
CA GLU A 124 -23.26 20.44 -8.38
C GLU A 124 -23.62 21.88 -8.78
N ASP A 125 -22.69 22.62 -9.39
CA ASP A 125 -22.95 23.96 -9.91
C ASP A 125 -23.92 23.97 -11.08
N LEU A 126 -23.81 22.99 -11.98
CA LEU A 126 -24.77 22.83 -13.07
C LEU A 126 -26.16 22.49 -12.53
N SER A 127 -26.25 21.61 -11.53
CA SER A 127 -27.49 21.25 -10.86
C SER A 127 -28.17 22.46 -10.22
N ARG A 128 -27.40 23.31 -9.53
CA ARG A 128 -27.91 24.58 -8.97
C ARG A 128 -28.44 25.52 -10.06
N LYS A 129 -27.69 25.71 -11.15
CA LYS A 129 -28.12 26.57 -12.27
C LYS A 129 -29.38 26.06 -12.95
N ILE A 130 -29.50 24.74 -13.12
CA ILE A 130 -30.70 24.10 -13.69
C ILE A 130 -31.91 24.33 -12.78
N GLY A 131 -31.75 24.19 -11.46
CA GLY A 131 -32.82 24.48 -10.49
C GLY A 131 -33.33 25.91 -10.60
N GLN A 132 -32.42 26.89 -10.60
CA GLN A 132 -32.77 28.31 -10.76
C GLN A 132 -33.44 28.62 -12.10
N LEU A 133 -33.00 27.97 -13.18
CA LEU A 133 -33.60 28.14 -14.49
C LEU A 133 -35.03 27.58 -14.51
N ASN A 134 -35.24 26.40 -13.91
CA ASN A 134 -36.55 25.77 -13.83
C ASN A 134 -37.56 26.61 -13.02
N GLU A 135 -37.11 27.25 -11.94
CA GLU A 135 -37.94 28.20 -11.17
C GLU A 135 -38.33 29.41 -12.01
N LYS A 136 -37.39 30.04 -12.72
CA LYS A 136 -37.67 31.19 -13.59
C LYS A 136 -38.64 30.84 -14.73
N VAL A 137 -38.44 29.69 -15.37
CA VAL A 137 -39.33 29.20 -16.44
C VAL A 137 -40.74 28.93 -15.88
N SER A 138 -40.84 28.34 -14.69
CA SER A 138 -42.13 28.06 -14.04
C SER A 138 -42.86 29.36 -13.66
N ALA A 139 -42.14 30.36 -13.15
CA ALA A 139 -42.69 31.67 -12.80
C ALA A 139 -43.20 32.43 -14.04
N LEU A 140 -42.43 32.42 -15.13
CA LEU A 140 -42.84 33.03 -16.40
C LEU A 140 -44.07 32.34 -16.99
N ASN A 141 -44.12 31.00 -16.97
CA ASN A 141 -45.26 30.24 -17.45
C ASN A 141 -46.52 30.51 -16.60
N HIS A 142 -46.38 30.68 -15.28
CA HIS A 142 -47.48 31.11 -14.42
C HIS A 142 -47.95 32.53 -14.76
N GLN A 143 -47.05 33.50 -14.93
CA GLN A 143 -47.41 34.86 -15.34
C GLN A 143 -48.11 34.89 -16.71
N GLN A 144 -47.65 34.08 -17.66
CA GLN A 144 -48.24 34.01 -19.00
C GLN A 144 -49.67 33.44 -18.97
N LYS A 145 -49.94 32.44 -18.11
CA LYS A 145 -51.30 31.91 -17.89
C LYS A 145 -52.24 32.89 -17.21
N ILE A 146 -51.71 33.78 -16.35
CA ILE A 146 -52.51 34.80 -15.66
C ILE A 146 -52.81 35.99 -16.58
N SER A 147 -51.88 36.35 -17.48
CA SER A 147 -52.04 37.45 -18.44
C SER A 147 -52.82 37.07 -19.71
N GLY A 148 -53.02 35.77 -19.98
CA GLY A 148 -53.78 35.26 -21.13
C GLY A 148 -55.26 34.97 -20.86
N ARG A 149 -55.81 35.47 -19.74
CA ARG A 149 -57.25 35.44 -19.42
C ARG A 149 -57.83 36.83 -19.44
#